data_AF-A0A6J0UPH6-F1
#
_entry.id   AF-A0A6J0UPH6-F1
#
_cell.length_a   1.000
_cell.length_b   1.000
_cell.length_c   1.000
_cell.angle_alpha   90.00
_cell.angle_beta   90.00
_cell.angle_gamma   90.00
#
_symmetry.space_group_name_H-M   'P 1'
#
loop_
_entity.id
_entity.type
_entity.pdbx_description
1 polymer ?
#
loop_
_entity_poly.entity_id
_entity_poly.type
_entity_poly.pdbx_seq_one_letter_code
_entity_poly.pdbx_strand_id
1 'polypeptide(L)'
;MKPLLIGELASDQPSFEPSKNKLIVEDFRELRSTAEKLGLFKPNKLYFFLLLLHILILDAAGWFVLWHFGISLKTFSIATVLLTLAQSQAGWLQHDFGHLSVFKNPKWNRILQEFVMCHLKGLSANWWTLHHAQHHAKPNCFPKDPDLTFHPMLFSLGKPLSLELGMQKKKYMPYNHQHKYFFITMPPIVKPLFQIYSLYFIFKRKLWREMAWSMAYFVRFFIAFVPIMGLKGAMGYILLLNILKSVLFTWISQMNHIPMHIDYDRNLDWFSTQSLFPPSPLL
;
A
#
# COMPACT_ATOMS: atom_id res chain seq x y z
N MET A 1 21.84 11.74 -14.48
CA MET A 1 21.44 12.41 -13.22
C MET A 1 22.68 13.06 -12.65
N LYS A 2 22.60 14.32 -12.19
CA LYS A 2 23.68 14.91 -11.40
C LYS A 2 23.81 14.11 -10.09
N PRO A 3 25.04 13.82 -9.62
CA PRO A 3 25.23 13.11 -8.37
C PRO A 3 24.62 13.90 -7.21
N LEU A 4 24.04 13.18 -6.24
CA LEU A 4 23.68 13.78 -4.95
C LEU A 4 24.99 14.19 -4.26
N LEU A 5 25.15 15.49 -4.03
CA LEU A 5 26.27 16.03 -3.27
C LEU A 5 25.87 16.01 -1.80
N ILE A 6 26.60 15.24 -0.99
CA ILE A 6 26.45 15.21 0.46
C ILE A 6 27.64 15.99 1.03
N GLY A 7 27.35 17.02 1.80
CA GLY A 7 28.37 17.87 2.42
C GLY A 7 27.81 18.57 3.65
N GLU A 8 28.70 19.14 4.45
CA GLU A 8 28.30 20.02 5.56
C GLU A 8 27.88 21.37 4.99
N LEU A 9 26.86 21.95 5.61
CA LEU A 9 26.47 23.31 5.27
C LEU A 9 27.59 24.26 5.70
N ALA A 10 27.98 25.19 4.83
CA ALA A 10 28.94 26.23 5.22
C ALA A 10 28.38 27.04 6.40
N SER A 11 29.25 27.52 7.29
CA SER A 11 28.87 28.15 8.56
C SER A 11 28.01 29.41 8.40
N ASP A 12 28.07 30.05 7.24
CA ASP A 12 27.31 31.24 6.84
C ASP A 12 25.95 30.90 6.19
N GLN A 13 25.72 29.63 5.85
CA GLN A 13 24.48 29.19 5.23
C GLN A 13 23.42 28.87 6.30
N PRO A 14 22.15 29.22 6.07
CA PRO A 14 21.09 28.91 7.02
C PRO A 14 20.89 27.40 7.11
N SER A 15 20.95 26.84 8.32
CA SER A 15 20.69 25.41 8.61
C SER A 15 19.26 24.95 8.33
N PHE A 16 18.44 25.84 7.77
CA PHE A 16 17.02 25.67 7.56
C PHE A 16 16.63 26.20 6.19
N GLU A 17 15.97 25.35 5.39
CA GLU A 17 15.49 25.76 4.07
C GLU A 17 14.37 26.80 4.20
N PRO A 18 14.45 27.95 3.50
CA PRO A 18 13.45 29.02 3.62
C PRO A 18 12.02 28.58 3.29
N SER A 19 11.84 27.52 2.49
CA SER A 19 10.52 26.99 2.10
C SER A 19 9.84 26.14 3.18
N LYS A 20 10.55 25.78 4.26
CA LYS A 20 10.03 24.93 5.32
C LYS A 20 9.39 25.79 6.42
N ASN A 21 8.38 25.28 7.11
CA ASN A 21 7.83 25.98 8.27
C ASN A 21 8.64 25.61 9.52
N LYS A 22 9.38 26.58 10.08
CA LYS A 22 10.32 26.34 11.20
C LYS A 22 9.61 25.81 12.44
N LEU A 23 8.45 26.40 12.78
CA LEU A 23 7.65 25.99 13.94
C LEU A 23 7.18 24.55 13.80
N ILE A 24 6.61 24.18 12.63
CA ILE A 24 6.14 22.80 12.38
C ILE A 24 7.29 21.79 12.49
N VAL A 25 8.47 22.14 11.99
CA VAL A 25 9.65 21.24 12.07
C VAL A 25 10.13 21.08 13.52
N GLU A 26 10.10 22.15 14.31
CA GLU A 26 10.44 22.11 15.74
C GLU A 26 9.41 21.30 16.54
N ASP A 27 8.11 21.56 16.34
CA ASP A 27 7.00 20.81 16.96
C ASP A 27 7.09 19.31 16.64
N PHE A 28 7.36 18.95 15.38
CA PHE A 28 7.51 17.55 14.98
C PHE A 28 8.72 16.89 15.65
N ARG A 29 9.83 17.61 15.83
CA ARG A 29 11.01 17.10 16.55
C ARG A 29 10.71 16.89 18.03
N GLU A 30 9.95 17.79 18.65
CA GLU A 30 9.50 17.64 20.04
C GLU A 30 8.56 16.45 20.20
N LEU A 31 7.58 16.29 19.30
CA LEU A 31 6.67 15.15 19.27
C LEU A 31 7.44 13.82 19.16
N ARG A 32 8.41 13.76 18.24
CA ARG A 32 9.27 12.59 18.07
C ARG A 32 10.08 12.30 19.34
N SER A 33 10.71 13.31 19.93
CA SER A 33 11.48 13.17 21.17
C SER A 33 10.60 12.65 22.32
N THR A 34 9.38 13.14 22.43
CA THR A 34 8.39 12.68 23.40
C THR A 34 8.01 11.22 23.17
N ALA A 35 7.74 10.82 21.91
CA ALA A 35 7.44 9.44 21.56
C ALA A 35 8.62 8.47 21.84
N GLU A 36 9.86 8.92 21.60
CA GLU A 36 11.09 8.18 21.94
C GLU A 36 11.21 7.98 23.46
N LYS A 37 11.02 9.05 24.26
CA LYS A 37 11.06 8.99 25.74
C LYS A 37 9.98 8.08 26.33
N LEU A 38 8.78 8.11 25.77
CA LEU A 38 7.67 7.22 26.14
C LEU A 38 7.89 5.77 25.69
N GLY A 39 8.93 5.51 24.88
CA GLY A 39 9.24 4.16 24.39
C GLY A 39 8.24 3.62 23.37
N LEU A 40 7.49 4.49 22.69
CA LEU A 40 6.43 4.09 21.73
C LEU A 40 6.99 3.38 20.49
N PHE A 41 8.29 3.51 20.22
CA PHE A 41 8.98 2.81 19.13
C PHE A 41 9.55 1.44 19.54
N LYS A 42 9.25 0.93 20.74
CA LYS A 42 9.66 -0.41 21.16
C LYS A 42 8.62 -1.44 20.69
N PRO A 43 8.93 -2.29 19.70
CA PRO A 43 7.96 -3.25 19.18
C PRO A 43 7.73 -4.41 20.16
N ASN A 44 6.47 -4.81 20.33
CA ASN A 44 6.10 -6.04 21.02
C ASN A 44 6.15 -7.23 20.06
N LYS A 45 7.25 -7.99 20.07
CA LYS A 45 7.44 -9.14 19.17
C LYS A 45 6.41 -10.25 19.36
N LEU A 46 5.93 -10.45 20.60
CA LEU A 46 4.90 -11.45 20.88
C LEU A 46 3.59 -11.07 20.19
N TYR A 47 3.21 -9.80 20.22
CA TYR A 47 2.05 -9.31 19.48
C TYR A 47 2.15 -9.61 17.98
N PHE A 48 3.29 -9.29 17.34
CA PHE A 48 3.47 -9.56 15.90
C PHE A 48 3.49 -11.05 15.58
N PHE A 49 4.06 -11.88 16.45
CA PHE A 49 4.02 -13.34 16.31
C PHE A 49 2.58 -13.87 16.40
N LEU A 50 1.81 -13.43 17.41
CA LEU A 50 0.41 -13.82 17.58
C LEU A 50 -0.46 -13.32 16.42
N LEU A 51 -0.17 -12.13 15.88
CA LEU A 51 -0.85 -11.60 14.70
C LEU A 51 -0.58 -12.46 13.46
N LEU A 52 0.67 -12.89 13.25
CA LEU A 52 1.01 -13.83 12.18
C LEU A 52 0.29 -15.16 12.36
N LEU A 53 0.30 -15.72 13.56
CA LEU A 53 -0.40 -16.97 13.86
C LEU A 53 -1.91 -16.85 13.62
N HIS A 54 -2.52 -15.73 14.05
CA HIS A 54 -3.92 -15.43 13.81
C HIS A 54 -4.26 -15.40 12.31
N ILE A 55 -3.45 -14.74 11.48
CA ILE A 55 -3.60 -14.72 10.02
C ILE A 55 -3.58 -16.14 9.46
N LEU A 56 -2.62 -16.97 9.88
CA LEU A 56 -2.49 -18.35 9.40
C LEU A 56 -3.68 -19.22 9.83
N ILE A 57 -4.19 -19.03 11.05
CA ILE A 57 -5.39 -19.72 11.55
C ILE A 57 -6.61 -19.32 10.73
N LEU A 58 -6.82 -18.03 10.45
CA LEU A 58 -7.93 -17.57 9.62
C LEU A 58 -7.85 -18.12 8.19
N ASP A 59 -6.66 -18.15 7.59
CA ASP A 59 -6.43 -18.70 6.25
C ASP A 59 -6.77 -20.20 6.20
N ALA A 60 -6.25 -20.96 7.18
CA ALA A 60 -6.54 -22.39 7.31
C ALA A 60 -8.02 -22.66 7.60
N ALA A 61 -8.66 -21.87 8.47
CA ALA A 61 -10.08 -22.00 8.80
C ALA A 61 -10.98 -21.73 7.60
N GLY A 62 -10.66 -20.69 6.79
CA GLY A 62 -11.40 -20.38 5.58
C GLY A 62 -11.38 -21.53 4.57
N TRP A 63 -10.20 -22.14 4.36
CA TRP A 63 -10.09 -23.34 3.54
C TRP A 63 -10.85 -24.54 4.15
N PHE A 64 -10.65 -24.80 5.45
CA PHE A 64 -11.26 -25.94 6.16
C PHE A 64 -12.79 -25.90 6.10
N VAL A 65 -13.40 -24.73 6.24
CA VAL A 65 -14.86 -24.57 6.15
C VAL A 65 -15.40 -25.10 4.82
N LEU A 66 -14.73 -24.80 3.71
CA LEU A 66 -15.16 -25.27 2.39
C LEU A 66 -14.84 -26.74 2.17
N TRP A 67 -13.68 -27.20 2.63
CA TRP A 67 -13.25 -28.58 2.47
C TRP A 67 -14.12 -29.55 3.27
N HIS A 68 -14.42 -29.23 4.53
CA HIS A 68 -15.15 -30.12 5.44
C HIS A 68 -16.67 -30.07 5.27
N PHE A 69 -17.25 -28.86 5.14
CA PHE A 69 -18.70 -28.69 5.07
C PHE A 69 -19.24 -28.57 3.64
N GLY A 70 -18.37 -28.60 2.63
CA GLY A 70 -18.73 -28.45 1.23
C GLY A 70 -19.15 -27.02 0.86
N ILE A 71 -19.49 -26.82 -0.43
CA ILE A 71 -19.89 -25.52 -0.97
C ILE A 71 -21.40 -25.33 -0.78
N SER A 72 -21.76 -24.32 0.00
CA SER A 72 -23.10 -23.76 0.14
C SER A 72 -22.97 -22.24 0.22
N LEU A 73 -24.06 -21.48 0.04
CA LEU A 73 -24.01 -20.02 0.21
C LEU A 73 -23.42 -19.63 1.57
N LYS A 74 -23.84 -20.32 2.65
CA LYS A 74 -23.37 -20.08 4.02
C LYS A 74 -21.86 -20.35 4.17
N THR A 75 -21.40 -21.55 3.80
CA THR A 75 -19.99 -21.94 3.95
C THR A 75 -19.07 -21.11 3.05
N PHE A 76 -19.53 -20.79 1.84
CA PHE A 76 -18.85 -19.89 0.92
C PHE A 76 -18.70 -18.49 1.48
N SER A 77 -19.78 -17.88 2.00
CA SER A 77 -19.70 -16.56 2.62
C SER A 77 -18.75 -16.53 3.82
N ILE A 78 -18.83 -17.52 4.72
CA ILE A 78 -17.96 -17.61 5.90
C ILE A 78 -16.49 -17.73 5.48
N ALA A 79 -16.17 -18.67 4.59
CA ALA A 79 -14.80 -18.87 4.10
C ALA A 79 -14.25 -17.61 3.42
N THR A 80 -15.08 -16.96 2.61
CA THR A 80 -14.70 -15.73 1.91
C THR A 80 -14.37 -14.60 2.88
N VAL A 81 -15.16 -14.43 3.93
CA VAL A 81 -14.89 -13.42 4.98
C VAL A 81 -13.58 -13.75 5.69
N LEU A 82 -13.39 -14.99 6.14
CA LEU A 82 -12.17 -15.41 6.86
C LEU A 82 -10.91 -15.18 6.00
N LEU A 83 -10.93 -15.63 4.74
CA LEU A 83 -9.81 -15.46 3.81
C LEU A 83 -9.57 -13.98 3.48
N THR A 84 -10.62 -13.18 3.28
CA THR A 84 -10.49 -11.75 3.01
C THR A 84 -9.87 -11.01 4.20
N LEU A 85 -10.27 -11.34 5.43
CA LEU A 85 -9.71 -10.77 6.64
C LEU A 85 -8.25 -11.18 6.82
N ALA A 86 -7.92 -12.47 6.69
CA ALA A 86 -6.56 -12.98 6.75
C ALA A 86 -5.64 -12.25 5.75
N GLN A 87 -6.09 -12.13 4.49
CA GLN A 87 -5.35 -11.44 3.44
C GLN A 87 -5.20 -9.95 3.70
N SER A 88 -6.23 -9.29 4.26
CA SER A 88 -6.17 -7.86 4.57
C SER A 88 -5.19 -7.60 5.72
N GLN A 89 -5.27 -8.36 6.81
CA GLN A 89 -4.34 -8.29 7.94
C GLN A 89 -2.90 -8.63 7.53
N ALA A 90 -2.70 -9.62 6.66
CA ALA A 90 -1.37 -9.91 6.08
C ALA A 90 -0.78 -8.71 5.32
N GLY A 91 -1.63 -7.90 4.68
CA GLY A 91 -1.19 -6.67 4.01
C GLY A 91 -0.65 -5.60 4.97
N TRP A 92 -1.24 -5.49 6.16
CA TRP A 92 -0.78 -4.58 7.22
C TRP A 92 0.44 -5.14 7.97
N LEU A 93 0.45 -6.45 8.25
CA LEU A 93 1.59 -7.10 8.89
C LEU A 93 2.87 -6.99 8.03
N GLN A 94 2.77 -7.20 6.71
CA GLN A 94 3.93 -6.98 5.83
C GLN A 94 4.34 -5.52 5.75
N HIS A 95 3.41 -4.57 5.93
CA HIS A 95 3.72 -3.14 5.92
C HIS A 95 4.65 -2.81 7.10
N ASP A 96 4.35 -3.32 8.29
CA ASP A 96 5.18 -3.09 9.48
C ASP A 96 6.56 -3.72 9.36
N PHE A 97 6.65 -4.91 8.74
CA PHE A 97 7.94 -5.49 8.38
C PHE A 97 8.67 -4.67 7.31
N GLY A 98 7.97 -4.15 6.30
CA GLY A 98 8.56 -3.33 5.24
C GLY A 98 9.12 -1.99 5.72
N HIS A 99 8.52 -1.42 6.78
CA HIS A 99 9.07 -0.26 7.48
C HIS A 99 10.21 -0.57 8.45
N LEU A 100 10.58 -1.85 8.58
CA LEU A 100 11.61 -2.33 9.50
C LEU A 100 11.26 -2.08 10.99
N SER A 101 9.97 -1.99 11.31
CA SER A 101 9.49 -1.54 12.63
C SER A 101 9.47 -2.63 13.70
N VAL A 102 9.61 -3.92 13.33
CA VAL A 102 9.40 -5.03 14.27
C VAL A 102 10.69 -5.57 14.89
N PHE A 103 11.75 -5.69 14.10
CA PHE A 103 13.05 -6.20 14.56
C PHE A 103 14.14 -5.14 14.48
N LYS A 104 15.04 -5.13 15.48
CA LYS A 104 16.25 -4.29 15.44
C LYS A 104 17.16 -4.63 14.26
N ASN A 105 17.25 -5.91 13.90
CA ASN A 105 18.03 -6.36 12.75
C ASN A 105 17.15 -6.31 11.49
N PRO A 106 17.48 -5.47 10.48
CA PRO A 106 16.70 -5.34 9.26
C PRO A 106 16.53 -6.66 8.48
N LYS A 107 17.47 -7.60 8.62
CA LYS A 107 17.42 -8.91 7.95
C LYS A 107 16.15 -9.68 8.31
N TRP A 108 15.75 -9.69 9.59
CA TRP A 108 14.56 -10.43 10.03
C TRP A 108 13.27 -9.79 9.53
N ASN A 109 13.19 -8.46 9.55
CA ASN A 109 12.06 -7.74 8.95
C ASN A 109 11.93 -8.09 7.45
N ARG A 110 13.01 -8.04 6.68
CA ARG A 110 12.97 -8.34 5.24
C ARG A 110 12.56 -9.77 4.94
N ILE A 111 13.09 -10.75 5.68
CA ILE A 111 12.71 -12.17 5.50
C ILE A 111 11.22 -12.36 5.79
N LEU A 112 10.70 -11.79 6.89
CA LEU A 112 9.30 -11.94 7.25
C LEU A 112 8.37 -11.11 6.35
N GLN A 113 8.82 -9.96 5.85
CA GLN A 113 8.12 -9.22 4.82
C GLN A 113 7.98 -10.05 3.55
N GLU A 114 9.07 -10.67 3.07
CA GLU A 114 9.03 -11.55 1.90
C GLU A 114 8.12 -12.76 2.15
N PHE A 115 8.17 -13.37 3.33
CA PHE A 115 7.24 -14.45 3.68
C PHE A 115 5.79 -13.96 3.58
N VAL A 116 5.42 -12.88 4.28
CA VAL A 116 4.01 -12.44 4.31
C VAL A 116 3.57 -11.88 2.96
N MET A 117 4.38 -11.07 2.29
CA MET A 117 4.00 -10.41 1.03
C MET A 117 4.06 -11.37 -0.16
N CYS A 118 5.12 -12.17 -0.28
CA CYS A 118 5.28 -13.09 -1.40
C CYS A 118 4.53 -14.39 -1.15
N HIS A 119 4.80 -15.11 -0.05
CA HIS A 119 4.22 -16.44 0.18
C HIS A 119 2.73 -16.44 0.50
N LEU A 120 2.28 -15.48 1.32
CA LEU A 120 0.89 -15.47 1.77
C LEU A 120 -0.02 -14.67 0.84
N LYS A 121 0.51 -13.77 0.01
CA LYS A 121 -0.30 -12.87 -0.83
C LYS A 121 0.04 -12.91 -2.32
N GLY A 122 1.16 -13.52 -2.71
CA GLY A 122 1.62 -13.60 -4.09
C GLY A 122 2.26 -12.32 -4.65
N LEU A 123 2.62 -11.34 -3.81
CA LEU A 123 3.12 -10.03 -4.22
C LEU A 123 4.61 -9.85 -3.87
N SER A 124 5.30 -8.98 -4.58
CA SER A 124 6.70 -8.64 -4.37
C SER A 124 6.85 -7.69 -3.19
N ALA A 125 7.64 -8.10 -2.19
CA ALA A 125 8.04 -7.25 -1.08
C ALA A 125 8.90 -6.07 -1.55
N ASN A 126 9.82 -6.30 -2.48
CA ASN A 126 10.66 -5.24 -3.04
C ASN A 126 9.87 -4.22 -3.88
N TRP A 127 8.93 -4.66 -4.72
CA TRP A 127 8.03 -3.77 -5.46
C TRP A 127 7.24 -2.89 -4.49
N TRP A 128 6.63 -3.51 -3.49
CA TRP A 128 5.85 -2.77 -2.49
C TRP A 128 6.72 -1.77 -1.74
N THR A 129 7.92 -2.18 -1.30
CA THR A 129 8.84 -1.31 -0.55
C THR A 129 9.26 -0.11 -1.40
N LEU A 130 9.57 -0.32 -2.68
CA LEU A 130 9.93 0.79 -3.58
C LEU A 130 8.75 1.73 -3.79
N HIS A 131 7.60 1.20 -4.19
CA HIS A 131 6.39 1.96 -4.47
C HIS A 131 5.96 2.79 -3.25
N HIS A 132 5.94 2.15 -2.09
CA HIS A 132 5.52 2.77 -0.84
C HIS A 132 6.53 3.78 -0.30
N ALA A 133 7.84 3.53 -0.47
CA ALA A 133 8.87 4.52 -0.13
C ALA A 133 8.77 5.77 -1.02
N GLN A 134 8.45 5.61 -2.31
CA GLN A 134 8.21 6.75 -3.20
C GLN A 134 6.99 7.57 -2.76
N HIS A 135 5.89 6.89 -2.43
CA HIS A 135 4.69 7.54 -1.88
C HIS A 135 5.02 8.32 -0.60
N HIS A 136 5.65 7.71 0.41
CA HIS A 136 5.96 8.41 1.67
C HIS A 136 7.05 9.48 1.57
N ALA A 137 7.90 9.43 0.54
CA ALA A 137 8.88 10.48 0.30
C ALA A 137 8.21 11.79 -0.17
N LYS A 138 7.18 11.70 -1.02
CA LYS A 138 6.48 12.84 -1.61
C LYS A 138 4.99 12.49 -1.86
N PRO A 139 4.17 12.31 -0.82
CA PRO A 139 2.78 11.91 -1.00
C PRO A 139 1.98 13.04 -1.65
N ASN A 140 0.95 12.68 -2.42
CA ASN A 140 0.07 13.60 -3.15
C ASN A 140 0.80 14.61 -4.06
N CYS A 141 2.04 14.31 -4.42
CA CYS A 141 2.86 15.18 -5.27
C CYS A 141 2.95 14.60 -6.68
N PHE A 142 2.32 15.25 -7.66
CA PHE A 142 2.39 14.80 -9.05
C PHE A 142 3.68 15.29 -9.75
N PRO A 143 4.36 14.48 -10.57
CA PRO A 143 4.16 13.05 -10.85
C PRO A 143 5.04 12.13 -9.98
N LYS A 144 5.46 12.59 -8.79
CA LYS A 144 6.42 11.89 -7.93
C LYS A 144 5.79 10.77 -7.10
N ASP A 145 4.52 10.93 -6.73
CA ASP A 145 3.74 9.93 -6.01
C ASP A 145 3.16 8.89 -6.99
N PRO A 146 3.56 7.61 -6.90
CA PRO A 146 3.05 6.59 -7.80
C PRO A 146 1.57 6.24 -7.57
N ASP A 147 0.97 6.61 -6.42
CA ASP A 147 -0.47 6.43 -6.18
C ASP A 147 -1.33 7.33 -7.09
N LEU A 148 -0.74 8.38 -7.68
CA LEU A 148 -1.40 9.30 -8.60
C LEU A 148 -1.37 8.87 -10.07
N THR A 149 -0.84 7.67 -10.37
CA THR A 149 -0.65 7.17 -11.75
C THR A 149 -1.95 6.96 -12.53
N PHE A 150 -3.10 6.95 -11.85
CA PHE A 150 -4.42 6.94 -12.51
C PHE A 150 -4.75 8.28 -13.18
N HIS A 151 -4.05 9.36 -12.84
CA HIS A 151 -4.17 10.64 -13.51
C HIS A 151 -3.28 10.72 -14.76
N PRO A 152 -3.77 11.22 -15.91
CA PRO A 152 -5.14 11.64 -16.19
C PRO A 152 -6.03 10.51 -16.77
N MET A 153 -5.46 9.32 -17.00
CA MET A 153 -6.09 8.28 -17.83
C MET A 153 -7.46 7.82 -17.32
N LEU A 154 -7.61 7.61 -16.01
CA LEU A 154 -8.84 7.11 -15.40
C LEU A 154 -9.57 8.18 -14.59
N PHE A 155 -8.82 9.03 -13.88
CA PHE A 155 -9.37 10.07 -13.01
C PHE A 155 -8.70 11.42 -13.20
N SER A 156 -9.44 12.49 -12.89
CA SER A 156 -8.88 13.84 -12.75
C SER A 156 -8.66 14.10 -11.26
N LEU A 157 -7.39 14.14 -10.84
CA LEU A 157 -7.00 14.20 -9.43
C LEU A 157 -6.38 15.56 -9.13
N GLY A 158 -6.75 16.19 -8.02
CA GLY A 158 -6.24 17.53 -7.66
C GLY A 158 -6.83 18.67 -8.49
N LYS A 159 -7.09 19.81 -7.84
CA LYS A 159 -7.64 21.00 -8.51
C LYS A 159 -6.70 21.57 -9.58
N PRO A 160 -5.38 21.74 -9.34
CA PRO A 160 -4.46 22.28 -10.35
C PRO A 160 -4.39 21.40 -11.61
N LEU A 161 -4.24 20.08 -11.45
CA LEU A 161 -4.13 19.16 -12.58
C LEU A 161 -5.45 19.07 -13.37
N SER A 162 -6.59 19.13 -12.68
CA SER A 162 -7.91 19.17 -13.33
C SER A 162 -8.11 20.44 -14.17
N LEU A 163 -7.65 21.60 -13.69
CA LEU A 163 -7.67 22.86 -14.44
C LEU A 163 -6.78 22.79 -15.67
N GLU A 164 -5.57 22.24 -15.53
CA GLU A 164 -4.62 22.05 -16.63
C GLU A 164 -5.23 21.20 -17.75
N LEU A 165 -5.86 20.06 -17.40
CA LEU A 165 -6.57 19.23 -18.38
C LEU A 165 -7.69 19.99 -19.11
N GLY A 166 -8.45 20.80 -18.36
CA GLY A 166 -9.51 21.64 -18.92
C GLY A 166 -8.99 22.69 -19.89
N MET A 167 -7.91 23.39 -19.54
CA MET A 167 -7.24 24.36 -20.41
C MET A 167 -6.66 23.71 -21.67
N GLN A 168 -6.08 22.52 -21.53
CA GLN A 168 -5.57 21.73 -22.66
C GLN A 168 -6.69 21.09 -23.51
N LYS A 169 -7.96 21.19 -23.08
CA LYS A 169 -9.12 20.51 -23.69
C LYS A 169 -8.89 19.00 -23.85
N LYS A 170 -8.14 18.38 -22.95
CA LYS A 170 -7.86 16.93 -22.96
C LYS A 170 -8.86 16.19 -22.08
N LYS A 171 -9.46 15.13 -22.61
CA LYS A 171 -10.44 14.29 -21.90
C LYS A 171 -10.26 12.83 -22.29
N TYR A 172 -9.82 11.99 -21.35
CA TYR A 172 -9.70 10.54 -21.54
C TYR A 172 -10.93 9.79 -21.02
N MET A 173 -11.58 10.33 -19.98
CA MET A 173 -12.79 9.79 -19.36
C MET A 173 -13.81 10.91 -19.07
N PRO A 174 -15.10 10.59 -18.82
CA PRO A 174 -16.09 11.59 -18.42
C PRO A 174 -15.85 12.09 -16.99
N TYR A 175 -14.83 12.92 -16.75
CA TYR A 175 -14.43 13.36 -15.40
C TYR A 175 -15.54 14.05 -14.61
N ASN A 176 -16.48 14.73 -15.28
CA ASN A 176 -17.67 15.32 -14.66
C ASN A 176 -18.59 14.26 -14.00
N HIS A 177 -18.42 12.98 -14.34
CA HIS A 177 -19.11 11.84 -13.74
C HIS A 177 -18.18 10.91 -12.97
N GLN A 178 -16.95 11.34 -12.64
CA GLN A 178 -15.99 10.47 -11.94
C GLN A 178 -16.51 9.95 -10.59
N HIS A 179 -17.32 10.74 -9.89
CA HIS A 179 -18.02 10.32 -8.67
C HIS A 179 -18.94 9.10 -8.89
N LYS A 180 -19.47 8.89 -10.10
CA LYS A 180 -20.36 7.75 -10.43
C LYS A 180 -19.58 6.47 -10.68
N TYR A 181 -18.49 6.56 -11.45
CA TYR A 181 -17.72 5.37 -11.81
C TYR A 181 -16.58 5.06 -10.85
N PHE A 182 -16.20 5.98 -9.95
CA PHE A 182 -15.12 5.75 -8.98
C PHE A 182 -15.33 4.44 -8.20
N PHE A 183 -16.52 4.25 -7.62
CA PHE A 183 -16.81 3.09 -6.76
C PHE A 183 -16.83 1.75 -7.50
N ILE A 184 -17.17 1.74 -8.78
CA ILE A 184 -17.20 0.54 -9.62
C ILE A 184 -15.87 0.29 -10.35
N THR A 185 -14.93 1.23 -10.29
CA THR A 185 -13.61 1.11 -10.95
C THR A 185 -12.50 0.97 -9.92
N MET A 186 -12.19 2.01 -9.15
CA MET A 186 -11.00 2.05 -8.28
C MET A 186 -11.02 0.95 -7.20
N PRO A 187 -12.09 0.77 -6.39
CA PRO A 187 -12.12 -0.27 -5.37
C PRO A 187 -11.85 -1.70 -5.91
N PRO A 188 -12.47 -2.18 -7.01
CA PRO A 188 -12.19 -3.52 -7.51
C PRO A 188 -10.86 -3.69 -8.26
N ILE A 189 -10.30 -2.64 -8.89
CA ILE A 189 -9.14 -2.81 -9.80
C ILE A 189 -7.76 -2.65 -9.15
N VAL A 190 -7.63 -1.92 -8.04
CA VAL A 190 -6.31 -1.57 -7.47
C VAL A 190 -5.47 -2.80 -7.15
N LYS A 191 -5.98 -3.78 -6.38
CA LYS A 191 -5.18 -4.97 -6.04
C LYS A 191 -4.94 -5.90 -7.22
N PRO A 192 -5.90 -6.18 -8.12
CA PRO A 192 -5.60 -6.88 -9.36
C PRO A 192 -4.48 -6.23 -10.18
N LEU A 193 -4.48 -4.90 -10.33
CA LEU A 193 -3.40 -4.19 -11.03
C LEU A 193 -2.08 -4.31 -10.28
N PHE A 194 -2.08 -4.14 -8.95
CA PHE A 194 -0.89 -4.32 -8.13
C PHE A 194 -0.31 -5.73 -8.27
N GLN A 195 -1.15 -6.76 -8.38
CA GLN A 195 -0.74 -8.13 -8.62
C GLN A 195 0.01 -8.29 -9.93
N ILE A 196 -0.51 -7.70 -11.02
CA ILE A 196 0.12 -7.74 -12.34
C ILE A 196 1.44 -6.98 -12.34
N TYR A 197 1.45 -5.73 -11.84
CA TYR A 197 2.66 -4.90 -11.77
C TYR A 197 3.74 -5.52 -10.89
N SER A 198 3.34 -6.11 -9.77
CA SER A 198 4.23 -6.83 -8.86
C SER A 198 4.91 -8.00 -9.58
N LEU A 199 4.16 -8.86 -10.26
CA LEU A 199 4.73 -9.98 -11.00
C LEU A 199 5.66 -9.49 -12.11
N TYR A 200 5.24 -8.49 -12.88
CA TYR A 200 6.09 -7.84 -13.88
C TYR A 200 7.39 -7.31 -13.27
N PHE A 201 7.33 -6.67 -12.10
CA PHE A 201 8.49 -6.17 -11.38
C PHE A 201 9.46 -7.30 -10.98
N ILE A 202 8.96 -8.41 -10.43
CA ILE A 202 9.77 -9.58 -10.08
C ILE A 202 10.54 -10.08 -11.30
N PHE A 203 9.84 -10.29 -12.42
CA PHE A 203 10.46 -10.75 -13.67
C PHE A 203 11.50 -9.74 -14.18
N LYS A 204 11.14 -8.45 -14.26
CA LYS A 204 12.03 -7.42 -14.81
C LYS A 204 13.29 -7.20 -13.97
N ARG A 205 13.18 -7.32 -12.64
CA ARG A 205 14.28 -7.16 -11.69
C ARG A 205 15.01 -8.48 -11.37
N LYS A 206 14.60 -9.61 -11.98
CA LYS A 206 15.18 -10.95 -11.76
C LYS A 206 15.20 -11.36 -10.29
N LEU A 207 14.12 -11.06 -9.55
CA LEU A 207 13.99 -11.38 -8.13
C LEU A 207 13.55 -12.84 -7.92
N TRP A 208 14.41 -13.80 -8.28
CA TRP A 208 14.05 -15.23 -8.33
C TRP A 208 13.60 -15.81 -6.99
N ARG A 209 14.13 -15.30 -5.87
CA ARG A 209 13.67 -15.70 -4.54
C ARG A 209 12.21 -15.30 -4.31
N GLU A 210 11.86 -14.04 -4.60
CA GLU A 210 10.46 -13.58 -4.50
C GLU A 210 9.55 -14.26 -5.52
N MET A 211 10.07 -14.62 -6.70
CA MET A 211 9.35 -15.43 -7.67
C MET A 211 8.95 -16.77 -7.04
N ALA A 212 9.90 -17.50 -6.46
CA ALA A 212 9.64 -18.80 -5.85
C ALA A 212 8.57 -18.70 -4.74
N TRP A 213 8.70 -17.72 -3.84
CA TRP A 213 7.71 -17.48 -2.78
C TRP A 213 6.33 -17.09 -3.33
N SER A 214 6.29 -16.19 -4.32
CA SER A 214 5.03 -15.77 -4.95
C SER A 214 4.37 -16.91 -5.72
N MET A 215 5.14 -17.79 -6.37
CA MET A 215 4.58 -18.96 -7.04
C MET A 215 4.06 -19.98 -6.04
N ALA A 216 4.73 -20.15 -4.89
CA ALA A 216 4.23 -21.00 -3.82
C ALA A 216 2.85 -20.55 -3.30
N TYR A 217 2.55 -19.24 -3.27
CA TYR A 217 1.20 -18.73 -2.99
C TYR A 217 0.15 -19.30 -3.97
N PHE A 218 0.39 -19.13 -5.27
CA PHE A 218 -0.55 -19.58 -6.30
C PHE A 218 -0.69 -21.11 -6.32
N VAL A 219 0.43 -21.83 -6.24
CA VAL A 219 0.44 -23.30 -6.19
C VAL A 219 -0.36 -23.78 -4.98
N ARG A 220 -0.10 -23.24 -3.78
CA ARG A 220 -0.85 -23.57 -2.56
C ARG A 220 -2.33 -23.28 -2.73
N PHE A 221 -2.69 -22.13 -3.29
CA PHE A 221 -4.08 -21.75 -3.51
C PHE A 221 -4.80 -22.73 -4.45
N PHE A 222 -4.20 -23.05 -5.61
CA PHE A 222 -4.82 -23.97 -6.56
C PHE A 222 -4.88 -25.40 -6.04
N ILE A 223 -3.84 -25.90 -5.36
CA ILE A 223 -3.88 -27.21 -4.70
C ILE A 223 -5.02 -27.27 -3.67
N ALA A 224 -5.20 -26.19 -2.90
CA ALA A 224 -6.21 -26.14 -1.84
C ALA A 224 -7.65 -26.08 -2.38
N PHE A 225 -7.90 -25.29 -3.43
CA PHE A 225 -9.27 -24.98 -3.86
C PHE A 225 -9.72 -25.71 -5.14
N VAL A 226 -8.83 -26.12 -6.04
CA VAL A 226 -9.23 -26.85 -7.27
C VAL A 226 -9.98 -28.16 -6.95
N PRO A 227 -9.59 -28.98 -5.95
CA PRO A 227 -10.35 -30.17 -5.60
C PRO A 227 -11.77 -29.89 -5.09
N ILE A 228 -12.03 -28.68 -4.58
CA ILE A 228 -13.30 -28.31 -3.95
C ILE A 228 -14.27 -27.71 -4.98
N MET A 229 -13.78 -26.83 -5.86
CA MET A 229 -14.62 -26.01 -6.77
C MET A 229 -14.21 -26.09 -8.24
N GLY A 230 -13.26 -26.96 -8.60
CA GLY A 230 -12.68 -27.05 -9.93
C GLY A 230 -11.81 -25.85 -10.31
N LEU A 231 -11.14 -25.93 -11.46
CA LEU A 231 -10.21 -24.88 -11.92
C LEU A 231 -10.91 -23.54 -12.14
N LYS A 232 -12.05 -23.54 -12.86
CA LYS A 232 -12.81 -22.31 -13.14
C LYS A 232 -13.33 -21.67 -11.84
N GLY A 233 -13.81 -22.47 -10.90
CA GLY A 233 -14.26 -22.00 -9.59
C GLY A 233 -13.11 -21.37 -8.80
N ALA A 234 -11.95 -22.03 -8.73
CA ALA A 234 -10.78 -21.49 -8.03
C ALA A 234 -10.27 -20.18 -8.64
N MET A 235 -10.26 -20.07 -9.97
CA MET A 235 -9.93 -18.83 -10.68
C MET A 235 -10.92 -17.70 -10.37
N GLY A 236 -12.23 -18.00 -10.36
CA GLY A 236 -13.25 -17.03 -9.94
C GLY A 236 -13.08 -16.63 -8.47
N TYR A 237 -12.70 -17.57 -7.62
CA TYR A 237 -12.56 -17.34 -6.19
C TYR A 237 -11.35 -16.48 -5.83
N ILE A 238 -10.18 -16.71 -6.44
CA ILE A 238 -9.02 -15.84 -6.22
C ILE A 238 -9.28 -14.42 -6.74
N LEU A 239 -10.02 -14.27 -7.85
CA LEU A 239 -10.45 -12.97 -8.35
C LEU A 239 -11.39 -12.27 -7.37
N LEU A 240 -12.39 -12.99 -6.85
CA LEU A 240 -13.31 -12.46 -5.84
C LEU A 240 -12.55 -11.97 -4.59
N LEU A 241 -11.65 -12.80 -4.05
CA LEU A 241 -10.84 -12.43 -2.88
C LEU A 241 -9.94 -11.22 -3.19
N ASN A 242 -9.39 -11.13 -4.40
CA ASN A 242 -8.63 -9.97 -4.85
C ASN A 242 -9.49 -8.70 -4.91
N ILE A 243 -10.73 -8.79 -5.37
CA ILE A 243 -11.67 -7.66 -5.41
C ILE A 243 -12.04 -7.24 -3.99
N LEU A 244 -12.44 -8.17 -3.12
CA LEU A 244 -12.87 -7.86 -1.76
C LEU A 244 -11.74 -7.22 -0.92
N LYS A 245 -10.53 -7.78 -0.99
CA LYS A 245 -9.36 -7.18 -0.32
C LYS A 245 -8.97 -5.83 -0.94
N SER A 246 -9.25 -5.62 -2.23
CA SER A 246 -9.04 -4.34 -2.91
C SER A 246 -10.00 -3.28 -2.42
N VAL A 247 -11.29 -3.62 -2.26
CA VAL A 247 -12.30 -2.72 -1.71
C VAL A 247 -11.89 -2.26 -0.31
N LEU A 248 -11.57 -3.20 0.59
CA LEU A 248 -11.12 -2.85 1.94
C LEU A 248 -9.87 -1.97 1.94
N PHE A 249 -8.87 -2.32 1.13
CA PHE A 249 -7.66 -1.51 1.02
C PHE A 249 -7.92 -0.08 0.51
N THR A 250 -8.76 0.07 -0.52
CA THR A 250 -9.09 1.38 -1.09
C THR A 250 -9.81 2.26 -0.07
N TRP A 251 -10.71 1.68 0.73
CA TRP A 251 -11.39 2.43 1.80
C TRP A 251 -10.46 2.87 2.93
N ILE A 252 -9.49 2.04 3.31
CA ILE A 252 -8.57 2.37 4.41
C ILE A 252 -7.43 3.29 3.96
N SER A 253 -6.86 3.04 2.79
CA SER A 253 -5.69 3.80 2.30
C SER A 253 -6.13 4.92 1.37
N GLN A 254 -6.67 4.58 0.20
CA GLN A 254 -6.84 5.53 -0.90
C GLN A 254 -7.84 6.66 -0.58
N MET A 255 -8.88 6.40 0.23
CA MET A 255 -9.82 7.43 0.68
C MET A 255 -9.21 8.49 1.62
N ASN A 256 -8.07 8.19 2.24
CA ASN A 256 -7.35 9.16 3.06
C ASN A 256 -6.28 9.95 2.27
N HIS A 257 -6.04 9.59 1.00
CA HIS A 257 -5.01 10.23 0.16
C HIS A 257 -5.61 10.95 -1.05
N ILE A 258 -6.43 10.26 -1.85
CA ILE A 258 -6.95 10.79 -3.12
C ILE A 258 -7.80 12.07 -2.96
N PRO A 259 -8.66 12.21 -1.93
CA PRO A 259 -9.42 13.44 -1.72
C PRO A 259 -8.59 14.63 -1.22
N MET A 260 -7.33 14.41 -0.86
CA MET A 260 -6.47 15.43 -0.27
C MET A 260 -5.93 16.40 -1.32
N HIS A 261 -5.24 17.44 -0.84
CA HIS A 261 -4.60 18.42 -1.73
C HIS A 261 -3.49 17.75 -2.55
N ILE A 262 -3.73 17.59 -3.85
CA ILE A 262 -2.79 17.05 -4.82
C ILE A 262 -2.27 18.18 -5.71
N ASP A 263 -0.94 18.27 -5.83
CA ASP A 263 -0.27 19.34 -6.60
C ASP A 263 1.14 18.92 -7.04
N TYR A 264 1.82 19.80 -7.78
CA TYR A 264 3.24 19.70 -8.09
C TYR A 264 4.12 19.97 -6.85
N ASP A 265 5.39 19.54 -6.89
CA ASP A 265 6.31 19.70 -5.76
C ASP A 265 6.61 21.18 -5.48
N ARG A 266 6.21 21.67 -4.31
CA ARG A 266 6.48 23.03 -3.83
C ARG A 266 7.65 23.11 -2.84
N ASN A 267 8.40 22.02 -2.67
CA ASN A 267 9.49 21.91 -1.69
C ASN A 267 9.09 22.22 -0.23
N LEU A 268 7.90 21.75 0.17
CA LEU A 268 7.43 21.84 1.54
C LEU A 268 8.23 20.91 2.47
N ASP A 269 8.19 21.18 3.77
CA ASP A 269 8.74 20.27 4.78
C ASP A 269 7.98 18.93 4.81
N TRP A 270 8.66 17.88 5.28
CA TRP A 270 8.12 16.52 5.23
C TRP A 270 6.77 16.43 5.97
N PHE A 271 6.65 17.01 7.17
CA PHE A 271 5.41 16.90 7.95
C PHE A 271 4.23 17.59 7.25
N SER A 272 4.45 18.78 6.71
CA SER A 272 3.44 19.49 5.91
C SER A 272 3.01 18.70 4.67
N THR A 273 3.90 17.90 4.06
CA THR A 273 3.50 17.00 2.96
C THR A 273 2.67 15.80 3.42
N GLN A 274 2.86 15.32 4.66
CA GLN A 274 2.09 14.19 5.18
C GLN A 274 0.74 14.59 5.79
N SER A 275 0.62 15.84 6.29
CA SER A 275 -0.54 16.25 7.08
C SER A 275 -1.78 16.51 6.22
N LEU A 276 -2.95 16.19 6.79
CA LEU A 276 -4.26 16.30 6.14
C LEU A 276 -4.76 17.74 5.95
N PHE A 277 -4.02 18.74 6.40
CA PHE A 277 -4.45 20.12 6.29
C PHE A 277 -3.67 20.78 5.17
N PRO A 278 -4.33 21.39 4.16
CA PRO A 278 -3.63 22.35 3.34
C PRO A 278 -3.04 23.39 4.30
N PRO A 279 -1.81 23.90 4.04
CA PRO A 279 -1.41 25.12 4.73
C PRO A 279 -2.56 26.10 4.52
N SER A 280 -3.20 26.52 5.62
CA SER A 280 -4.13 27.64 5.57
C SER A 280 -3.41 28.72 4.78
N PRO A 281 -4.02 29.35 3.75
CA PRO A 281 -3.53 30.66 3.39
C PRO A 281 -3.55 31.43 4.71
N LEU A 282 -2.38 31.81 5.19
CA LEU A 282 -2.28 32.84 6.21
C LEU A 282 -3.15 33.99 5.69
N LEU A 283 -4.07 34.43 6.55
CA LEU A 283 -5.01 35.56 6.41
C LEU A 283 -4.74 36.51 5.24
#